data_AF-A0AAN6PNM4-F1
#
_entry.id   AF-A0AAN6PNM4-F1
#
_cell.length_a   1.000
_cell.length_b   1.000
_cell.length_c   1.000
_cell.angle_alpha   90.00
_cell.angle_beta   90.00
_cell.angle_gamma   90.00
#
_symmetry.space_group_name_H-M   'P 1'
#
loop_
_entity.id
_entity.type
_entity.pdbx_description
1 polymer ?
#
loop_
_entity_poly.entity_id
_entity_poly.type
_entity_poly.pdbx_seq_one_letter_code
_entity_poly.pdbx_strand_id
1 'polypeptide(L)'
;MLQAVGRMVDEAPPEKGPRRFGNVSFRRWHAMLEARAEGLLRGCLPGRVWEAWGDEAMGEVRAYFLGGFGSAQRLDYGTGHELSFLAFLGCLWKLGVFTSTTAQGQGGEGDDGEVERSLVLGVFEPYLKVVRRLILTYNLEPAGSHGVWGLDDHSFLPYIFGSAQLTRPITETEPMPLEGSVPGAPRPADVAKPASVDLYRESNMYFSAIGFINDVKTGPFWEHSPILFDISGIKDGWGKINKGMIKMFNAEVLSKFPVVQHFPFGSLFSWDVDPEAAVPAQSVHLASQPSSVNPPSAGSGPGTAAPWAQATKMPGAAAGVPSGPGIPYSRAPWTGGGGSAPTMPRGGAPDTGPPPPTAFPRGKPGTASNQFAVTKAPWAKD
;
A
#
# COMPACT_ATOMS: atom_id res chain seq x y z
N MET A 1 -19.17 -3.98 -10.17
CA MET A 1 -18.15 -3.14 -10.85
C MET A 1 -16.83 -3.86 -11.12
N LEU A 2 -16.01 -4.18 -10.10
CA LEU A 2 -14.63 -4.67 -10.28
C LEU A 2 -14.50 -5.94 -11.13
N GLN A 3 -15.45 -6.88 -11.04
CA GLN A 3 -15.48 -8.05 -11.92
C GLN A 3 -15.59 -7.66 -13.41
N ALA A 4 -16.39 -6.64 -13.73
CA ALA A 4 -16.51 -6.15 -15.10
C ALA A 4 -15.21 -5.49 -15.56
N VAL A 5 -14.58 -4.67 -14.69
CA VAL A 5 -13.25 -4.07 -14.95
C VAL A 5 -12.20 -5.14 -15.20
N GLY A 6 -12.18 -6.20 -14.39
CA GLY A 6 -11.29 -7.34 -14.56
C GLY A 6 -11.51 -8.08 -15.87
N ARG A 7 -12.76 -8.27 -16.32
CA ARG A 7 -13.09 -8.92 -17.61
C ARG A 7 -12.69 -8.09 -18.84
N MET A 8 -12.54 -6.77 -18.72
CA MET A 8 -12.08 -5.96 -19.85
C MET A 8 -10.66 -6.33 -20.31
N VAL A 9 -9.86 -6.98 -19.45
CA VAL A 9 -8.54 -7.51 -19.84
C VAL A 9 -8.65 -8.54 -20.96
N ASP A 10 -9.73 -9.34 -20.95
CA ASP A 10 -9.99 -10.35 -21.99
C ASP A 10 -10.36 -9.70 -23.34
N GLU A 11 -10.93 -8.49 -23.31
CA GLU A 11 -11.34 -7.72 -24.50
C GLU A 11 -10.19 -6.87 -25.10
N ALA A 12 -9.08 -6.75 -24.37
CA ALA A 12 -7.89 -5.99 -24.76
C ALA A 12 -6.62 -6.85 -24.63
N PRO A 13 -6.51 -7.97 -25.37
CA PRO A 13 -5.39 -8.90 -25.22
C PRO A 13 -4.04 -8.20 -25.44
N PRO A 14 -2.98 -8.63 -24.72
CA PRO A 14 -1.66 -8.06 -24.89
C PRO A 14 -1.15 -8.31 -26.31
N GLU A 15 -0.60 -7.28 -26.93
CA GLU A 15 0.05 -7.46 -28.22
C GLU A 15 1.29 -8.37 -28.09
N LYS A 16 1.50 -9.24 -29.09
CA LYS A 16 2.59 -10.23 -29.10
C LYS A 16 3.96 -9.59 -29.43
N GLY A 17 5.03 -10.30 -29.08
CA GLY A 17 6.41 -9.94 -29.42
C GLY A 17 7.28 -9.54 -28.21
N PRO A 18 8.61 -9.55 -28.35
CA PRO A 18 9.53 -9.16 -27.28
C PRO A 18 9.40 -7.65 -27.00
N ARG A 19 9.30 -7.29 -25.72
CA ARG A 19 9.16 -5.89 -25.27
C ARG A 19 10.07 -5.63 -24.09
N ARG A 20 10.62 -4.41 -24.03
CA ARG A 20 11.42 -3.91 -22.89
C ARG A 20 10.59 -3.10 -21.89
N PHE A 21 9.47 -2.54 -22.34
CA PHE A 21 8.60 -1.65 -21.58
C PHE A 21 7.17 -2.21 -21.56
N GLY A 22 6.27 -1.53 -20.84
CA GLY A 22 4.86 -1.91 -20.75
C GLY A 22 4.16 -2.17 -22.10
N ASN A 23 3.14 -3.03 -22.07
CA ASN A 23 2.36 -3.39 -23.23
C ASN A 23 1.34 -2.30 -23.58
N VAL A 24 1.42 -1.75 -24.79
CA VAL A 24 0.55 -0.66 -25.26
C VAL A 24 -0.94 -1.04 -25.31
N SER A 25 -1.30 -2.33 -25.30
CA SER A 25 -2.69 -2.79 -25.12
C SER A 25 -3.31 -2.26 -23.83
N PHE A 26 -2.50 -1.91 -22.82
CA PHE A 26 -3.00 -1.23 -21.62
C PHE A 26 -3.68 0.11 -21.93
N ARG A 27 -3.23 0.85 -22.95
CA ARG A 27 -3.90 2.09 -23.39
C ARG A 27 -5.30 1.82 -23.91
N ARG A 28 -5.46 0.74 -24.68
CA ARG A 28 -6.77 0.30 -25.16
C ARG A 28 -7.65 -0.12 -24.00
N TRP A 29 -7.12 -0.91 -23.06
CA TRP A 29 -7.85 -1.30 -21.85
C TRP A 29 -8.31 -0.09 -21.03
N HIS A 30 -7.41 0.88 -20.82
CA HIS A 30 -7.72 2.10 -20.06
C HIS A 30 -8.76 2.97 -20.77
N ALA A 31 -8.68 3.11 -22.10
CA ALA A 31 -9.70 3.81 -22.88
C ALA A 31 -11.09 3.14 -22.77
N MET A 32 -11.13 1.80 -22.71
CA MET A 32 -12.37 1.06 -22.46
C MET A 32 -12.92 1.32 -21.05
N LEU A 33 -12.05 1.35 -20.03
CA LEU A 33 -12.43 1.71 -18.67
C LEU A 33 -13.02 3.12 -18.64
N GLU A 34 -12.36 4.09 -19.27
CA GLU A 34 -12.79 5.49 -19.32
C GLU A 34 -14.16 5.66 -19.99
N ALA A 35 -14.39 4.97 -21.11
CA ALA A 35 -15.66 4.99 -21.84
C ALA A 35 -16.80 4.31 -21.07
N ARG A 36 -16.50 3.30 -20.24
CA ARG A 36 -17.50 2.53 -19.48
C ARG A 36 -17.68 3.01 -18.04
N ALA A 37 -16.83 3.94 -17.56
CA ALA A 37 -16.77 4.35 -16.16
C ALA A 37 -18.11 4.88 -15.63
N GLU A 38 -18.78 5.76 -16.39
CA GLU A 38 -20.07 6.32 -15.96
C GLU A 38 -21.12 5.22 -15.79
N GLY A 39 -21.26 4.32 -16.76
CA GLY A 39 -22.20 3.19 -16.68
C GLY A 39 -21.87 2.23 -15.54
N LEU A 40 -20.58 1.96 -15.29
CA LEU A 40 -20.12 1.14 -14.17
C LEU A 40 -20.49 1.76 -12.82
N LEU A 41 -20.27 3.07 -12.65
CA LEU A 41 -20.60 3.79 -11.43
C LEU A 41 -22.12 3.86 -11.25
N ARG A 42 -22.89 4.19 -12.29
CA ARG A 42 -24.36 4.25 -12.24
C ARG A 42 -24.99 2.90 -11.88
N GLY A 43 -24.40 1.81 -12.37
CA GLY A 43 -24.88 0.47 -12.07
C GLY A 43 -24.58 -0.01 -10.64
N CYS A 44 -23.70 0.66 -9.90
CA CYS A 44 -23.30 0.26 -8.54
C CYS A 44 -23.70 1.28 -7.46
N LEU A 45 -23.90 2.54 -7.83
CA LEU A 45 -24.29 3.60 -6.90
C LEU A 45 -25.82 3.82 -6.97
N PRO A 46 -26.51 3.92 -5.82
CA PRO A 46 -27.96 4.15 -5.79
C PRO A 46 -28.37 5.45 -6.52
N GLY A 47 -29.53 5.51 -7.18
CA GLY A 47 -29.95 6.72 -7.94
C GLY A 47 -29.90 8.04 -7.12
N ARG A 48 -30.29 7.99 -5.84
CA ARG A 48 -30.25 9.12 -4.90
C ARG A 48 -28.88 9.80 -4.78
N VAL A 49 -27.79 9.04 -4.96
CA VAL A 49 -26.40 9.52 -4.94
C VAL A 49 -26.18 10.53 -6.07
N TRP A 50 -26.67 10.19 -7.26
CA TRP A 50 -26.49 11.00 -8.46
C TRP A 50 -27.31 12.27 -8.41
N GLU A 51 -28.51 12.21 -7.82
CA GLU A 51 -29.39 13.36 -7.65
C GLU A 51 -28.87 14.32 -6.56
N ALA A 52 -28.25 13.79 -5.50
CA ALA A 52 -27.86 14.56 -4.34
C ALA A 52 -26.51 15.29 -4.48
N TRP A 53 -25.56 14.77 -5.27
CA TRP A 53 -24.14 15.20 -5.17
C TRP A 53 -23.62 16.03 -6.35
N GLY A 54 -24.44 16.28 -7.36
CA GLY A 54 -24.09 17.16 -8.49
C GLY A 54 -22.95 16.64 -9.38
N ASP A 55 -22.73 17.33 -10.49
CA ASP A 55 -21.75 16.89 -11.50
C ASP A 55 -20.30 17.03 -11.03
N GLU A 56 -20.01 18.00 -10.15
CA GLU A 56 -18.65 18.26 -9.64
C GLU A 56 -18.15 17.11 -8.76
N ALA A 57 -18.92 16.71 -7.74
CA ALA A 57 -18.54 15.59 -6.86
C ALA A 57 -18.46 14.27 -7.64
N MET A 58 -19.36 14.06 -8.62
CA MET A 58 -19.31 12.87 -9.46
C MET A 58 -18.12 12.88 -10.44
N GLY A 59 -17.72 14.06 -10.92
CA GLY A 59 -16.49 14.24 -11.69
C GLY A 59 -15.25 13.85 -10.87
N GLU A 60 -15.20 14.26 -9.60
CA GLU A 60 -14.14 13.89 -8.67
C GLU A 60 -14.13 12.38 -8.35
N VAL A 61 -15.29 11.78 -8.04
CA VAL A 61 -15.44 10.32 -7.85
C VAL A 61 -14.90 9.56 -9.06
N ARG A 62 -15.25 10.01 -10.28
CA ARG A 62 -14.78 9.40 -11.52
C ARG A 62 -13.27 9.55 -11.69
N ALA A 63 -12.70 10.70 -11.35
CA ALA A 63 -11.26 10.94 -11.44
C ALA A 63 -10.46 9.97 -10.56
N TYR A 64 -10.87 9.77 -9.30
CA TYR A 64 -10.24 8.80 -8.42
C TYR A 64 -10.43 7.35 -8.88
N PHE A 65 -11.63 6.99 -9.35
CA PHE A 65 -11.89 5.65 -9.88
C PHE A 65 -10.96 5.32 -11.06
N LEU A 66 -10.83 6.24 -12.03
CA LEU A 66 -9.96 6.05 -13.19
C LEU A 66 -8.47 6.06 -12.80
N GLY A 67 -8.08 7.00 -11.93
CA GLY A 67 -6.72 7.10 -11.41
C GLY A 67 -6.26 5.88 -10.61
N GLY A 68 -7.20 5.06 -10.13
CA GLY A 68 -6.96 3.82 -9.40
C GLY A 68 -6.24 2.71 -10.18
N PHE A 69 -6.16 2.75 -11.52
CA PHE A 69 -5.72 1.57 -12.28
C PHE A 69 -4.37 1.70 -13.01
N GLY A 70 -3.63 2.78 -12.78
CA GLY A 70 -2.32 3.02 -13.40
C GLY A 70 -2.34 4.17 -14.43
N SER A 71 -1.19 4.47 -15.04
CA SER A 71 -1.08 5.50 -16.08
C SER A 71 -1.04 4.90 -17.48
N ALA A 72 -2.05 5.16 -18.30
CA ALA A 72 -2.05 4.73 -19.71
C ALA A 72 -0.90 5.36 -20.53
N GLN A 73 -0.47 6.57 -20.16
CA GLN A 73 0.60 7.27 -20.86
C GLN A 73 1.95 6.61 -20.57
N ARG A 74 2.25 6.39 -19.29
CA ARG A 74 3.53 5.88 -18.80
C ARG A 74 3.60 4.35 -18.77
N LEU A 75 2.46 3.66 -18.88
CA LEU A 75 2.35 2.20 -18.76
C LEU A 75 2.88 1.69 -17.41
N ASP A 76 2.59 2.45 -16.36
CA ASP A 76 3.05 2.18 -14.99
C ASP A 76 1.89 2.07 -14.00
N TYR A 77 2.17 1.46 -12.86
CA TYR A 77 1.30 1.41 -11.69
C TYR A 77 2.14 1.50 -10.41
N GLY A 78 1.60 2.12 -9.37
CA GLY A 78 2.29 2.25 -8.09
C GLY A 78 1.39 2.79 -6.99
N THR A 79 1.99 3.15 -5.86
CA THR A 79 1.30 3.53 -4.62
C THR A 79 0.40 4.75 -4.75
N GLY A 80 0.71 5.68 -5.67
CA GLY A 80 -0.17 6.83 -5.97
C GLY A 80 -1.50 6.42 -6.62
N HIS A 81 -1.48 5.38 -7.47
CA HIS A 81 -2.69 4.82 -8.08
C HIS A 81 -3.48 4.03 -7.03
N GLU A 82 -2.79 3.26 -6.21
CA GLU A 82 -3.41 2.57 -5.07
C GLU A 82 -4.10 3.54 -4.10
N LEU A 83 -3.45 4.67 -3.80
CA LEU A 83 -4.02 5.77 -3.00
C LEU A 83 -5.24 6.38 -3.68
N SER A 84 -5.23 6.53 -5.01
CA SER A 84 -6.38 7.03 -5.77
C SER A 84 -7.60 6.11 -5.64
N PHE A 85 -7.41 4.78 -5.66
CA PHE A 85 -8.51 3.84 -5.41
C PHE A 85 -9.01 3.89 -3.96
N LEU A 86 -8.12 4.08 -2.98
CA LEU A 86 -8.52 4.32 -1.59
C LEU A 86 -9.34 5.62 -1.45
N ALA A 87 -8.91 6.70 -2.11
CA ALA A 87 -9.65 7.96 -2.15
C ALA A 87 -11.01 7.82 -2.83
N PHE A 88 -11.12 7.01 -3.89
CA PHE A 88 -12.42 6.66 -4.48
C PHE A 88 -13.38 6.06 -3.45
N LEU A 89 -12.92 5.09 -2.64
CA LEU A 89 -13.74 4.54 -1.54
C LEU A 89 -14.05 5.60 -0.47
N GLY A 90 -13.09 6.48 -0.18
CA GLY A 90 -13.28 7.63 0.72
C GLY A 90 -14.33 8.62 0.22
N CYS A 91 -14.40 8.89 -1.09
CA CYS A 91 -15.48 9.68 -1.68
C CYS A 91 -16.83 9.01 -1.43
N LEU A 92 -16.97 7.72 -1.73
CA LEU A 92 -18.22 6.99 -1.50
C LEU A 92 -18.61 6.99 -0.01
N TRP A 93 -17.63 6.93 0.89
CA TRP A 93 -17.84 7.07 2.33
C TRP A 93 -18.35 8.46 2.72
N LYS A 94 -17.64 9.53 2.33
CA LYS A 94 -18.03 10.93 2.62
C LYS A 94 -19.42 11.26 2.11
N LEU A 95 -19.77 10.66 0.99
CA LEU A 95 -21.08 10.85 0.40
C LEU A 95 -22.17 10.00 1.08
N GLY A 96 -21.83 9.03 1.94
CA GLY A 96 -22.81 8.24 2.69
C GLY A 96 -23.40 7.07 1.90
N VAL A 97 -22.66 6.56 0.90
CA VAL A 97 -23.04 5.32 0.19
C VAL A 97 -23.16 4.15 1.16
N PHE A 98 -22.25 4.09 2.14
CA PHE A 98 -22.15 2.98 3.08
C PHE A 98 -22.97 3.19 4.37
N THR A 99 -23.39 4.43 4.67
CA THR A 99 -24.17 4.77 5.88
C THR A 99 -25.67 4.52 5.73
N SER A 100 -26.16 4.34 4.50
CA SER A 100 -27.60 4.14 4.25
C SER A 100 -28.10 2.73 4.62
N THR A 101 -27.19 1.76 4.77
CA THR A 101 -27.54 0.36 5.03
C THR A 101 -27.84 0.11 6.52
N THR A 102 -27.29 0.92 7.41
CA THR A 102 -27.48 0.84 8.87
C THR A 102 -28.78 1.48 9.35
N ALA A 103 -29.42 2.32 8.53
CA ALA A 103 -30.65 3.03 8.90
C ALA A 103 -31.93 2.19 8.75
N GLN A 104 -31.87 1.00 8.13
CA GLN A 104 -33.03 0.10 7.93
C GLN A 104 -32.84 -1.23 8.68
N GLY A 105 -32.72 -1.18 10.01
CA GLY A 105 -32.83 -2.38 10.82
C GLY A 105 -32.18 -2.28 12.19
N GLN A 106 -33.01 -1.96 13.19
CA GLN A 106 -32.77 -2.17 14.63
C GLN A 106 -31.57 -1.42 15.23
N GLY A 107 -31.88 -0.41 16.05
CA GLY A 107 -30.95 0.14 17.04
C GLY A 107 -30.59 -0.91 18.08
N GLY A 108 -29.57 -1.71 17.78
CA GLY A 108 -28.92 -2.64 18.68
C GLY A 108 -27.42 -2.40 18.64
N GLU A 109 -26.79 -2.38 19.82
CA GLU A 109 -25.36 -2.49 20.01
C GLU A 109 -24.81 -3.65 19.15
N GLY A 110 -24.14 -3.40 18.02
CA GLY A 110 -23.72 -4.51 17.15
C GLY A 110 -23.08 -4.29 15.79
N ASP A 111 -22.77 -3.06 15.35
CA ASP A 111 -22.14 -2.81 14.04
C ASP A 111 -20.67 -2.34 14.16
N ASP A 112 -19.89 -3.04 15.00
CA ASP A 112 -18.50 -2.68 15.29
C ASP A 112 -17.58 -3.07 14.12
N GLY A 113 -17.52 -2.22 13.09
CA GLY A 113 -16.56 -2.30 11.99
C GLY A 113 -16.92 -3.26 10.84
N GLU A 114 -18.16 -3.75 10.73
CA GLU A 114 -18.53 -4.73 9.69
C GLU A 114 -18.45 -4.14 8.28
N VAL A 115 -18.90 -2.90 8.13
CA VAL A 115 -18.84 -2.16 6.86
C VAL A 115 -17.39 -1.98 6.40
N GLU A 116 -16.50 -1.55 7.29
CA GLU A 116 -15.07 -1.33 7.04
C GLU A 116 -14.39 -2.64 6.62
N ARG A 117 -14.67 -3.74 7.33
CA ARG A 117 -14.18 -5.08 6.95
C ARG A 117 -14.70 -5.48 5.58
N SER A 118 -15.97 -5.20 5.28
CA SER A 118 -16.58 -5.50 3.98
C SER A 118 -15.99 -4.66 2.85
N LEU A 119 -15.62 -3.41 3.11
CA LEU A 119 -14.91 -2.57 2.13
C LEU A 119 -13.52 -3.13 1.84
N VAL A 120 -12.77 -3.51 2.87
CA VAL A 120 -11.41 -4.01 2.70
C VAL A 120 -11.41 -5.40 2.05
N LEU A 121 -12.14 -6.37 2.61
CA LEU A 121 -12.16 -7.76 2.14
C LEU A 121 -13.02 -7.95 0.88
N GLY A 122 -14.13 -7.21 0.78
CA GLY A 122 -15.11 -7.35 -0.30
C GLY A 122 -14.89 -6.42 -1.50
N VAL A 123 -14.12 -5.34 -1.34
CA VAL A 123 -13.87 -4.37 -2.43
C VAL A 123 -12.37 -4.19 -2.70
N PHE A 124 -11.59 -3.87 -1.67
CA PHE A 124 -10.17 -3.56 -1.85
C PHE A 124 -9.35 -4.81 -2.23
N GLU A 125 -9.58 -5.95 -1.61
CA GLU A 125 -8.89 -7.19 -1.98
C GLU A 125 -9.21 -7.65 -3.42
N PRO A 126 -10.47 -7.65 -3.89
CA PRO A 126 -10.77 -7.87 -5.31
C PRO A 126 -10.13 -6.84 -6.24
N TYR A 127 -9.99 -5.59 -5.83
CA TYR A 127 -9.29 -4.56 -6.60
C TYR A 127 -7.81 -4.94 -6.79
N LEU A 128 -7.12 -5.37 -5.73
CA LEU A 128 -5.74 -5.83 -5.83
C LEU A 128 -5.58 -7.02 -6.80
N LYS A 129 -6.56 -7.93 -6.84
CA LYS A 129 -6.57 -9.04 -7.80
C LYS A 129 -6.65 -8.53 -9.25
N VAL A 130 -7.48 -7.51 -9.51
CA VAL A 130 -7.54 -6.86 -10.83
C VAL A 130 -6.22 -6.17 -11.16
N VAL A 131 -5.65 -5.41 -10.23
CA VAL A 131 -4.36 -4.72 -10.43
C VAL A 131 -3.23 -5.70 -10.75
N ARG A 132 -3.08 -6.79 -9.98
CA ARG A 132 -2.08 -7.83 -10.26
C ARG A 132 -2.26 -8.45 -11.64
N ARG A 133 -3.51 -8.68 -12.05
CA ARG A 133 -3.83 -9.14 -13.41
C ARG A 133 -3.35 -8.13 -14.46
N LEU A 134 -3.56 -6.83 -14.24
CA LEU A 134 -3.10 -5.77 -15.16
C LEU A 134 -1.57 -5.72 -15.24
N ILE A 135 -0.89 -5.72 -14.09
CA ILE A 135 0.58 -5.71 -13.99
C ILE A 135 1.16 -6.89 -14.78
N LEU A 136 0.67 -8.12 -14.55
CA LEU A 136 1.18 -9.30 -15.24
C LEU A 136 0.82 -9.33 -16.73
N THR A 137 -0.42 -8.97 -17.09
CA THR A 137 -0.89 -9.06 -18.48
C THR A 137 -0.23 -8.03 -19.36
N TYR A 138 -0.04 -6.82 -18.86
CA TYR A 138 0.51 -5.70 -19.62
C TYR A 138 1.94 -5.34 -19.24
N ASN A 139 2.59 -6.09 -18.36
CA ASN A 139 3.95 -5.83 -17.90
C ASN A 139 4.14 -4.37 -17.46
N LEU A 140 3.22 -3.89 -16.61
CA LEU A 140 3.24 -2.49 -16.15
C LEU A 140 4.49 -2.22 -15.31
N GLU A 141 5.08 -1.05 -15.54
CA GLU A 141 6.28 -0.64 -14.81
C GLU A 141 5.94 -0.14 -13.40
N PRO A 142 6.86 -0.30 -12.42
CA PRO A 142 6.72 0.30 -11.10
C PRO A 142 6.76 1.84 -11.17
N ALA A 143 5.64 2.49 -10.85
CA ALA A 143 5.56 3.95 -10.85
C ALA A 143 6.28 4.53 -9.62
N GLY A 144 7.18 5.49 -9.84
CA GLY A 144 7.92 6.15 -8.75
C GLY A 144 8.85 5.21 -7.99
N SER A 145 9.38 4.17 -8.66
CA SER A 145 10.18 3.13 -8.01
C SER A 145 11.33 3.73 -7.19
N HIS A 146 11.44 3.31 -5.94
CA HIS A 146 12.62 3.51 -5.10
C HIS A 146 13.68 2.41 -5.33
N GLY A 147 13.50 1.60 -6.38
CA GLY A 147 14.23 0.36 -6.58
C GLY A 147 14.07 -0.58 -5.38
N VAL A 148 15.17 -1.24 -5.00
CA VAL A 148 15.23 -2.18 -3.87
C VAL A 148 15.00 -1.50 -2.50
N TRP A 149 14.94 -0.16 -2.47
CA TRP A 149 14.69 0.64 -1.26
C TRP A 149 13.22 1.04 -1.07
N GLY A 150 12.32 0.57 -1.94
CA GLY A 150 10.89 0.62 -1.71
C GLY A 150 10.42 -0.54 -0.81
N LEU A 151 9.25 -0.39 -0.20
CA LEU A 151 8.61 -1.53 0.49
C LEU A 151 8.29 -2.65 -0.51
N ASP A 152 7.73 -2.27 -1.65
CA ASP A 152 7.25 -3.11 -2.75
C ASP A 152 7.25 -2.24 -4.02
N ASP A 153 7.29 -2.87 -5.20
CA ASP A 153 7.34 -2.16 -6.48
C ASP A 153 6.03 -1.40 -6.78
N HIS A 154 4.89 -1.93 -6.36
CA HIS A 154 3.58 -1.50 -6.81
C HIS A 154 2.63 -1.09 -5.67
N SER A 155 2.69 -1.77 -4.52
CA SER A 155 1.61 -1.73 -3.51
C SER A 155 2.10 -1.38 -2.10
N PHE A 156 1.26 -0.74 -1.30
CA PHE A 156 1.54 -0.47 0.12
C PHE A 156 0.40 -0.94 1.02
N LEU A 157 -0.84 -0.63 0.66
CA LEU A 157 -2.03 -0.92 1.47
C LEU A 157 -2.26 -2.42 1.80
N PRO A 158 -1.90 -3.42 0.96
CA PRO A 158 -2.00 -4.83 1.33
C PRO A 158 -1.20 -5.17 2.60
N TYR A 159 -0.08 -4.48 2.83
CA TYR A 159 0.74 -4.67 4.02
C TYR A 159 0.11 -4.06 5.26
N ILE A 160 -0.60 -2.94 5.13
CA ILE A 160 -1.38 -2.35 6.23
C ILE A 160 -2.56 -3.28 6.57
N PHE A 161 -3.43 -3.57 5.59
CA PHE A 161 -4.61 -4.41 5.84
C PHE A 161 -4.25 -5.83 6.27
N GLY A 162 -3.26 -6.42 5.62
CA GLY A 162 -2.81 -7.77 5.92
C GLY A 162 -2.14 -7.92 7.28
N SER A 163 -1.38 -6.91 7.73
CA SER A 163 -0.86 -6.92 9.11
C SER A 163 -1.99 -6.72 10.12
N ALA A 164 -2.98 -5.87 9.84
CA ALA A 164 -4.15 -5.67 10.68
C ALA A 164 -4.98 -6.96 10.88
N GLN A 165 -5.12 -7.78 9.83
CA GLN A 165 -5.76 -9.10 9.89
C GLN A 165 -5.12 -10.06 10.92
N LEU A 166 -3.86 -9.82 11.30
CA LEU A 166 -3.08 -10.65 12.24
C LEU A 166 -2.93 -10.00 13.63
N THR A 167 -3.54 -8.82 13.81
CA THR A 167 -3.66 -8.14 15.11
C THR A 167 -4.96 -8.50 15.80
N ARG A 168 -5.04 -8.25 17.11
CA ARG A 168 -6.30 -8.44 17.85
C ARG A 168 -7.39 -7.53 17.25
N PRO A 169 -8.66 -7.97 17.20
CA PRO A 169 -9.78 -7.09 16.92
C PRO A 169 -9.82 -5.93 17.93
N ILE A 170 -10.28 -4.78 17.46
CA ILE A 170 -10.54 -3.58 18.27
C ILE A 170 -11.97 -3.10 18.03
N THR A 171 -12.53 -2.43 19.03
CA THR A 171 -13.75 -1.63 18.86
C THR A 171 -13.43 -0.18 18.51
N GLU A 172 -14.42 0.60 18.08
CA GLU A 172 -14.25 2.04 17.77
C GLU A 172 -13.60 2.86 18.90
N THR A 173 -13.84 2.47 20.16
CA THR A 173 -13.32 3.18 21.33
C THR A 173 -11.91 2.74 21.73
N GLU A 174 -11.41 1.64 21.17
CA GLU A 174 -10.12 1.08 21.51
C GLU A 174 -8.99 1.62 20.60
N PRO A 175 -7.81 1.91 21.17
CA PRO A 175 -6.66 2.29 20.35
C PRO A 175 -6.15 1.10 19.53
N MET A 176 -5.55 1.40 18.38
CA MET A 176 -4.83 0.40 17.57
C MET A 176 -3.82 -0.38 18.41
N PRO A 177 -3.74 -1.73 18.29
CA PRO A 177 -2.81 -2.54 19.06
C PRO A 177 -1.37 -2.12 18.77
N LEU A 178 -0.61 -1.81 19.82
CA LEU A 178 0.78 -1.36 19.66
C LEU A 178 1.74 -2.53 19.37
N GLU A 179 1.40 -3.72 19.88
CA GLU A 179 2.19 -4.95 19.87
C GLU A 179 1.26 -6.17 19.93
N GLY A 180 1.82 -7.37 19.77
CA GLY A 180 1.13 -8.65 19.83
C GLY A 180 0.53 -9.11 18.51
N SER A 181 0.00 -10.33 18.52
CA SER A 181 -0.64 -10.99 17.39
C SER A 181 -1.83 -11.82 17.90
N VAL A 182 -2.80 -12.11 17.04
CA VAL A 182 -3.88 -13.05 17.41
C VAL A 182 -3.34 -14.47 17.64
N PRO A 183 -4.00 -15.29 18.48
CA PRO A 183 -3.64 -16.69 18.66
C PRO A 183 -3.61 -17.42 17.31
N GLY A 184 -2.54 -18.18 17.07
CA GLY A 184 -2.36 -18.94 15.82
C GLY A 184 -1.90 -18.11 14.62
N ALA A 185 -1.67 -16.80 14.77
CA ALA A 185 -1.06 -16.00 13.70
C ALA A 185 0.33 -16.57 13.33
N PRO A 186 0.70 -16.55 12.03
CA PRO A 186 2.07 -16.85 11.63
C PRO A 186 3.05 -15.88 12.29
N ARG A 187 4.30 -16.28 12.46
CA ARG A 187 5.32 -15.34 12.96
C ARG A 187 5.70 -14.37 11.85
N PRO A 188 6.09 -13.13 12.17
CA PRO A 188 6.64 -12.20 11.19
C PRO A 188 7.75 -12.81 10.32
N ALA A 189 8.67 -13.57 10.92
CA ALA A 189 9.76 -14.24 10.20
C ALA A 189 9.29 -15.31 9.18
N ASP A 190 8.03 -15.75 9.23
CA ASP A 190 7.50 -16.71 8.27
C ASP A 190 7.23 -16.07 6.88
N VAL A 191 7.21 -14.73 6.75
CA VAL A 191 7.11 -14.05 5.44
C VAL A 191 8.31 -14.32 4.53
N ALA A 192 9.47 -14.63 5.10
CA ALA A 192 10.68 -14.96 4.35
C ALA A 192 10.74 -16.43 3.90
N LYS A 193 9.71 -17.23 4.22
CA LYS A 193 9.66 -18.68 3.94
C LYS A 193 8.64 -18.95 2.85
N PRO A 194 9.05 -19.36 1.63
CA PRO A 194 8.13 -19.60 0.51
C PRO A 194 6.97 -20.54 0.87
N ALA A 195 7.23 -21.65 1.56
CA ALA A 195 6.18 -22.60 1.96
C ALA A 195 5.14 -21.98 2.91
N SER A 196 5.55 -21.08 3.80
CA SER A 196 4.61 -20.35 4.67
C SER A 196 3.83 -19.31 3.88
N VAL A 197 4.48 -18.63 2.94
CA VAL A 197 3.81 -17.69 2.03
C VAL A 197 2.73 -18.40 1.23
N ASP A 198 3.03 -19.55 0.64
CA ASP A 198 2.05 -20.33 -0.12
C ASP A 198 0.87 -20.80 0.73
N LEU A 199 1.10 -21.12 2.01
CA LEU A 199 0.04 -21.51 2.93
C LEU A 199 -0.93 -20.35 3.25
N TYR A 200 -0.42 -19.12 3.41
CA TYR A 200 -1.21 -17.99 3.92
C TYR A 200 -1.64 -16.98 2.85
N ARG A 201 -1.06 -17.02 1.64
CA ARG A 201 -1.31 -16.02 0.58
C ARG A 201 -2.74 -15.96 0.06
N GLU A 202 -3.54 -17.00 0.31
CA GLU A 202 -4.96 -17.04 -0.03
C GLU A 202 -5.87 -16.42 1.04
N SER A 203 -5.43 -16.41 2.31
CA SER A 203 -6.24 -15.99 3.45
C SER A 203 -5.80 -14.67 4.10
N ASN A 204 -4.64 -14.14 3.73
CA ASN A 204 -4.09 -12.92 4.31
C ASN A 204 -3.47 -12.00 3.24
N MET A 205 -3.80 -10.71 3.25
CA MET A 205 -3.35 -9.76 2.22
C MET A 205 -1.84 -9.48 2.24
N TYR A 206 -1.21 -9.55 3.42
CA TYR A 206 0.23 -9.33 3.56
C TYR A 206 0.96 -10.47 2.86
N PHE A 207 0.63 -11.72 3.21
CA PHE A 207 1.17 -12.91 2.56
C PHE A 207 0.76 -12.98 1.08
N SER A 208 -0.41 -12.47 0.71
CA SER A 208 -0.83 -12.36 -0.69
C SER A 208 0.07 -11.44 -1.50
N ALA A 209 0.50 -10.31 -0.92
CA ALA A 209 1.45 -9.39 -1.55
C ALA A 209 2.86 -9.97 -1.63
N ILE A 210 3.35 -10.62 -0.56
CA ILE A 210 4.63 -11.35 -0.58
C ILE A 210 4.61 -12.48 -1.63
N GLY A 211 3.51 -13.22 -1.71
CA GLY A 211 3.33 -14.25 -2.73
C GLY A 211 3.43 -13.68 -4.14
N PHE A 212 2.82 -12.52 -4.38
CA PHE A 212 2.96 -11.84 -5.67
C PHE A 212 4.41 -11.44 -5.96
N ILE A 213 5.15 -10.92 -4.98
CA ILE A 213 6.59 -10.65 -5.14
C ILE A 213 7.35 -11.91 -5.56
N ASN A 214 7.11 -13.04 -4.89
CA ASN A 214 7.79 -14.31 -5.18
C ASN A 214 7.44 -14.84 -6.59
N ASP A 215 6.27 -14.50 -7.13
CA ASP A 215 5.89 -14.89 -8.48
C ASP A 215 6.62 -14.06 -9.55
N VAL A 216 6.97 -12.80 -9.25
CA VAL A 216 7.55 -11.86 -10.23
C VAL A 216 9.06 -11.65 -10.08
N LYS A 217 9.62 -11.85 -8.89
CA LYS A 217 11.05 -11.67 -8.58
C LYS A 217 11.69 -13.01 -8.29
N THR A 218 12.88 -13.21 -8.85
CA THR A 218 13.70 -14.40 -8.63
C THR A 218 14.89 -14.08 -7.75
N GLY A 219 15.30 -15.05 -6.92
CA GLY A 219 16.47 -14.93 -6.05
C GLY A 219 16.08 -14.93 -4.57
N PRO A 220 17.07 -14.77 -3.68
CA PRO A 220 16.81 -14.70 -2.24
C PRO A 220 15.98 -13.46 -1.88
N PHE A 221 14.97 -13.65 -1.02
CA PHE A 221 14.03 -12.59 -0.62
C PHE A 221 14.71 -11.32 -0.06
N TRP A 222 15.79 -11.51 0.71
CA TRP A 222 16.56 -10.40 1.30
C TRP A 222 17.33 -9.56 0.27
N GLU A 223 17.61 -10.09 -0.94
CA GLU A 223 18.31 -9.35 -2.00
C GLU A 223 17.37 -8.39 -2.73
N HIS A 224 16.14 -8.83 -3.02
CA HIS A 224 15.20 -8.06 -3.84
C HIS A 224 14.13 -7.32 -3.04
N SER A 225 13.99 -7.65 -1.75
CA SER A 225 12.99 -7.07 -0.83
C SER A 225 13.57 -6.86 0.59
N PRO A 226 14.72 -6.16 0.75
CA PRO A 226 15.40 -6.05 2.04
C PRO A 226 14.58 -5.33 3.11
N ILE A 227 13.74 -4.34 2.76
CA ILE A 227 12.90 -3.65 3.75
C ILE A 227 11.87 -4.61 4.36
N LEU A 228 11.19 -5.40 3.53
CA LEU A 228 10.25 -6.42 4.01
C LEU A 228 10.97 -7.51 4.80
N PHE A 229 12.19 -7.88 4.39
CA PHE A 229 13.02 -8.82 5.14
C PHE A 229 13.40 -8.28 6.53
N ASP A 230 13.81 -7.01 6.63
CA ASP A 230 14.10 -6.35 7.91
C ASP A 230 12.85 -6.29 8.81
N ILE A 231 11.68 -5.95 8.24
CA ILE A 231 10.40 -5.93 8.96
C ILE A 231 10.04 -7.32 9.51
N SER A 232 10.37 -8.40 8.78
CA SER A 232 10.14 -9.77 9.24
C SER A 232 10.89 -10.13 10.53
N GLY A 233 11.95 -9.37 10.86
CA GLY A 233 12.73 -9.53 12.08
C GLY A 233 12.08 -8.92 13.34
N ILE A 234 10.97 -8.18 13.21
CA ILE A 234 10.26 -7.57 14.34
C ILE A 234 9.64 -8.65 15.24
N LYS A 235 10.01 -8.66 16.52
CA LYS A 235 9.59 -9.70 17.49
C LYS A 235 8.32 -9.34 18.27
N ASP A 236 7.99 -8.06 18.33
CA ASP A 236 6.86 -7.52 19.09
C ASP A 236 5.48 -7.87 18.47
N GLY A 237 5.45 -8.68 17.41
CA GLY A 237 4.22 -9.17 16.77
C GLY A 237 3.66 -8.24 15.70
N TRP A 238 2.50 -8.64 15.15
CA TRP A 238 1.88 -7.96 14.01
C TRP A 238 1.30 -6.59 14.34
N GLY A 239 0.93 -6.32 15.59
CA GLY A 239 0.50 -4.99 16.04
C GLY A 239 1.59 -3.94 15.84
N LYS A 240 2.84 -4.30 16.17
CA LYS A 240 4.00 -3.43 15.97
C LYS A 240 4.27 -3.18 14.49
N ILE A 241 4.17 -4.23 13.67
CA ILE A 241 4.34 -4.16 12.22
C ILE A 241 3.27 -3.25 11.62
N ASN A 242 1.99 -3.45 11.96
CA ASN A 242 0.89 -2.66 11.44
C ASN A 242 1.05 -1.17 11.77
N LYS A 243 1.36 -0.84 13.03
CA LYS A 243 1.68 0.53 13.45
C LYS A 243 2.85 1.11 12.64
N GLY A 244 3.89 0.33 12.41
CA GLY A 244 5.02 0.71 11.56
C GLY A 244 4.61 0.99 10.12
N MET A 245 3.79 0.11 9.53
CA MET A 245 3.28 0.26 8.16
C MET A 245 2.46 1.55 8.00
N ILE A 246 1.59 1.88 8.96
CA ILE A 246 0.82 3.14 8.91
C ILE A 246 1.74 4.35 8.96
N LYS A 247 2.74 4.36 9.86
CA LYS A 247 3.73 5.44 9.93
C LYS A 247 4.51 5.59 8.63
N MET A 248 4.93 4.47 8.05
CA MET A 248 5.66 4.44 6.80
C MET A 248 4.82 4.96 5.63
N PHE A 249 3.54 4.58 5.56
CA PHE A 249 2.62 5.06 4.52
C PHE A 249 2.48 6.58 4.56
N ASN A 250 2.34 7.15 5.76
CA ASN A 250 2.30 8.60 5.91
C ASN A 250 3.59 9.27 5.39
N ALA A 251 4.76 8.69 5.66
CA ALA A 251 6.05 9.27 5.29
C ALA A 251 6.41 9.06 3.81
N GLU A 252 6.21 7.86 3.27
CA GLU A 252 6.70 7.44 1.95
C GLU A 252 5.63 7.47 0.86
N VAL A 253 4.34 7.57 1.22
CA VAL A 253 3.25 7.75 0.26
C VAL A 253 2.68 9.16 0.42
N LEU A 254 2.01 9.48 1.53
CA LEU A 254 1.26 10.73 1.68
C LEU A 254 2.16 11.98 1.72
N SER A 255 3.35 11.89 2.34
CA SER A 255 4.30 13.02 2.44
C SER A 255 5.32 13.05 1.29
N LYS A 256 5.14 12.24 0.26
CA LYS A 256 6.12 12.08 -0.82
C LYS A 256 5.63 12.80 -2.07
N PHE A 257 6.18 13.98 -2.35
CA PHE A 257 5.73 14.81 -3.49
C PHE A 257 5.64 14.05 -4.82
N PRO A 258 6.66 13.25 -5.25
CA PRO A 258 6.54 12.49 -6.49
C PRO A 258 5.34 11.52 -6.56
N VAL A 259 4.85 11.06 -5.41
CA VAL A 259 3.70 10.15 -5.30
C VAL A 259 2.38 10.93 -5.32
N VAL A 260 2.28 12.01 -4.53
CA VAL A 260 1.01 12.76 -4.35
C VAL A 260 0.81 13.91 -5.34
N GLN A 261 1.82 14.29 -6.14
CA GLN A 261 1.71 15.37 -7.14
C GLN A 261 0.59 15.18 -8.18
N HIS A 262 0.12 13.93 -8.35
CA HIS A 262 -0.96 13.58 -9.28
C HIS A 262 -2.28 13.31 -8.57
N PHE A 263 -2.37 13.53 -7.26
CA PHE A 263 -3.61 13.40 -6.50
C PHE A 263 -4.51 14.61 -6.80
N PRO A 264 -5.67 14.43 -7.46
CA PRO A 264 -6.57 15.54 -7.73
C PRO A 264 -7.24 16.01 -6.43
N PHE A 265 -7.68 17.26 -6.40
CA PHE A 265 -8.46 17.85 -5.32
C PHE A 265 -9.75 18.44 -5.89
N GLY A 266 -10.83 18.34 -5.12
CA GLY A 266 -12.16 18.79 -5.51
C GLY A 266 -13.02 19.13 -4.29
N SER A 267 -14.33 19.01 -4.44
CA SER A 267 -15.29 19.30 -3.36
C SER A 267 -15.26 18.27 -2.22
N LEU A 268 -14.88 17.02 -2.49
CA LEU A 268 -14.85 15.93 -1.50
C LEU A 268 -13.52 15.85 -0.78
N PHE A 269 -12.41 16.00 -1.50
CA PHE A 269 -11.08 16.20 -0.95
C PHE A 269 -10.58 17.57 -1.37
N SER A 270 -10.91 18.58 -0.56
CA SER A 270 -10.52 19.96 -0.81
C SER A 270 -9.05 20.21 -0.52
N TRP A 271 -8.46 21.13 -1.30
CA TRP A 271 -7.13 21.67 -1.04
C TRP A 271 -7.25 22.91 -0.14
N ASP A 272 -7.77 22.72 1.05
CA ASP A 272 -7.89 23.78 2.05
C ASP A 272 -6.70 23.74 3.01
N VAL A 273 -6.26 24.92 3.46
CA VAL A 273 -5.23 25.02 4.50
C VAL A 273 -5.86 24.59 5.82
N ASP A 274 -5.36 23.49 6.38
CA ASP A 274 -5.69 23.09 7.75
C ASP A 274 -4.92 23.99 8.73
N PRO A 275 -5.62 24.85 9.51
CA PRO A 275 -4.98 25.75 10.46
C PRO A 275 -4.25 25.02 11.60
N GLU A 276 -4.62 23.77 11.87
CA GLU A 276 -4.03 22.91 12.91
C GLU A 276 -2.94 21.98 12.33
N ALA A 277 -2.64 22.08 11.02
CA ALA A 277 -1.61 21.26 10.41
C ALA A 277 -0.25 21.53 11.06
N ALA A 278 0.38 20.47 11.55
CA ALA A 278 1.74 20.54 12.05
C ALA A 278 2.68 21.04 10.95
N VAL A 279 3.59 21.97 11.32
CA VAL A 279 4.60 22.49 10.39
C VAL A 279 5.39 21.30 9.81
N PRO A 280 5.45 21.13 8.47
CA PRO A 280 6.15 20.02 7.87
C PRO A 280 7.61 19.98 8.34
N ALA A 281 8.04 18.87 8.95
CA ALA A 281 9.45 18.67 9.23
C ALA A 281 10.21 18.65 7.90
N GLN A 282 11.23 19.51 7.77
CA GLN A 282 12.03 19.57 6.55
C GLN A 282 12.70 18.21 6.29
N SER A 283 12.21 17.48 5.29
CA SER A 283 12.93 16.32 4.78
C SER A 283 14.10 16.81 3.92
N VAL A 284 15.20 16.04 3.89
CA VAL A 284 16.39 16.34 3.07
C VAL A 284 16.04 16.53 1.57
N HIS A 285 14.89 16.00 1.13
CA HIS A 285 14.35 16.17 -0.21
C HIS A 285 13.65 17.50 -0.47
N LEU A 286 13.10 18.19 0.53
CA LEU A 286 12.53 19.54 0.36
C LEU A 286 13.63 20.61 0.26
N ALA A 287 14.81 20.38 0.87
CA ALA A 287 15.93 21.32 0.84
C ALA A 287 16.64 21.39 -0.52
N SER A 288 16.40 20.42 -1.41
CA SER A 288 17.03 20.32 -2.74
C SER A 288 16.10 20.76 -3.89
N GLN A 289 14.91 21.26 -3.58
CA GLN A 289 14.02 21.91 -4.55
C GLN A 289 14.39 23.40 -4.69
N PRO A 290 14.48 23.95 -5.91
CA PRO A 290 14.74 25.37 -6.09
C PRO A 290 13.56 26.18 -5.52
N SER A 291 13.84 27.00 -4.51
CA SER A 291 12.90 27.95 -3.95
C SER A 291 12.47 28.95 -5.04
N SER A 292 11.22 28.90 -5.49
CA SER A 292 10.66 29.94 -6.36
C SER A 292 10.45 31.21 -5.53
N VAL A 293 11.46 32.06 -5.46
CA VAL A 293 11.37 33.40 -4.86
C VAL A 293 11.02 34.39 -5.97
N ASN A 294 9.79 34.93 -5.91
CA ASN A 294 9.22 36.15 -6.53
C ASN A 294 9.57 36.51 -8.00
N PRO A 295 8.57 36.93 -8.80
CA PRO A 295 8.83 37.39 -10.17
C PRO A 295 9.51 38.78 -10.16
N PRO A 296 10.66 38.98 -10.83
CA PRO A 296 11.13 40.31 -11.13
C PRO A 296 10.32 40.89 -12.30
N SER A 297 10.00 42.17 -12.17
CA SER A 297 9.35 43.02 -13.16
C SER A 297 9.98 42.97 -14.55
N ALA A 298 9.12 43.12 -15.57
CA ALA A 298 9.43 43.13 -16.99
C ALA A 298 10.62 44.03 -17.37
N GLY A 299 11.59 43.44 -18.08
CA GLY A 299 12.67 44.12 -18.78
C GLY A 299 13.00 43.38 -20.07
N SER A 300 12.78 44.04 -21.19
CA SER A 300 12.89 43.57 -22.58
C SER A 300 14.34 43.31 -23.05
N GLY A 301 14.61 42.14 -23.64
CA GLY A 301 15.83 41.84 -24.39
C GLY A 301 15.80 40.43 -25.02
N PRO A 302 16.33 40.20 -26.25
CA PRO A 302 16.04 39.01 -27.02
C PRO A 302 17.07 37.88 -26.80
N GLY A 303 16.60 36.63 -26.84
CA GLY A 303 17.46 35.45 -27.07
C GLY A 303 17.24 34.28 -26.12
N THR A 304 16.35 33.37 -26.49
CA THR A 304 16.29 32.00 -25.96
C THR A 304 17.54 31.22 -26.37
N ALA A 305 18.38 30.86 -25.40
CA ALA A 305 19.38 29.81 -25.54
C ALA A 305 19.34 28.90 -24.30
N ALA A 306 19.24 27.59 -24.54
CA ALA A 306 19.08 26.58 -23.49
C ALA A 306 20.40 26.35 -22.71
N PRO A 307 20.34 25.97 -21.42
CA PRO A 307 21.49 26.02 -20.49
C PRO A 307 22.59 24.98 -20.72
N TRP A 308 22.48 24.13 -21.75
CA TRP A 308 23.39 23.01 -21.99
C TRP A 308 24.51 23.33 -23.01
N ALA A 309 24.59 24.55 -23.52
CA ALA A 309 25.49 24.93 -24.61
C ALA A 309 26.94 25.30 -24.23
N GLN A 310 27.43 24.96 -23.03
CA GLN A 310 28.85 25.14 -22.69
C GLN A 310 29.44 23.93 -21.94
N ALA A 311 29.58 22.82 -22.65
CA ALA A 311 30.38 21.67 -22.22
C ALA A 311 31.66 21.58 -23.05
N THR A 312 32.63 22.49 -22.85
CA THR A 312 34.05 22.25 -23.18
C THR A 312 34.93 23.35 -22.60
N LYS A 313 35.53 23.10 -21.44
CA LYS A 313 36.82 23.65 -20.96
C LYS A 313 37.15 23.05 -19.59
N MET A 314 37.99 22.02 -19.58
CA MET A 314 38.72 21.56 -18.39
C MET A 314 39.97 22.42 -18.19
N PRO A 315 40.35 22.75 -16.95
CA PRO A 315 41.76 22.59 -16.60
C PRO A 315 41.98 21.98 -15.20
N GLY A 316 43.00 21.10 -15.13
CA GLY A 316 43.91 21.03 -14.00
C GLY A 316 43.63 19.98 -12.94
N ALA A 317 44.32 18.84 -13.06
CA ALA A 317 44.44 17.83 -12.01
C ALA A 317 45.29 18.33 -10.83
N ALA A 318 44.84 18.09 -9.61
CA ALA A 318 45.69 17.91 -8.43
C ALA A 318 45.14 16.75 -7.59
N ALA A 319 46.06 15.91 -7.14
CA ALA A 319 45.83 14.58 -6.59
C ALA A 319 45.24 14.59 -5.17
N GLY A 320 44.40 13.60 -4.89
CA GLY A 320 44.04 13.19 -3.53
C GLY A 320 42.55 12.88 -3.33
N VAL A 321 42.22 11.58 -3.32
CA VAL A 321 40.95 10.95 -2.87
C VAL A 321 39.73 11.03 -3.82
N PRO A 322 39.19 9.88 -4.26
CA PRO A 322 37.75 9.70 -4.47
C PRO A 322 37.23 8.60 -3.51
N SER A 323 35.99 8.50 -3.05
CA SER A 323 34.67 9.10 -3.37
C SER A 323 33.67 8.39 -2.41
N GLY A 324 32.53 8.92 -1.96
CA GLY A 324 31.75 10.10 -2.30
C GLY A 324 30.66 10.34 -1.23
N PRO A 325 29.69 11.25 -1.46
CA PRO A 325 28.64 11.51 -0.48
C PRO A 325 27.61 10.38 -0.52
N GLY A 326 27.63 9.51 0.48
CA GLY A 326 26.57 8.55 0.73
C GLY A 326 25.26 9.28 0.99
N ILE A 327 24.26 9.01 0.15
CA ILE A 327 22.88 9.44 0.37
C ILE A 327 22.38 8.72 1.64
N PRO A 328 21.81 9.42 2.64
CA PRO A 328 21.39 8.78 3.88
C PRO A 328 20.26 7.78 3.64
N TYR A 329 20.43 6.59 4.22
CA TYR A 329 19.56 5.42 4.12
C TYR A 329 18.19 5.64 4.78
N SER A 330 17.11 5.28 4.08
CA SER A 330 15.79 5.08 4.69
C SER A 330 15.71 3.66 5.28
N ARG A 331 16.24 3.46 6.50
CA ARG A 331 15.80 2.34 7.34
C ARG A 331 14.43 2.67 7.90
N ALA A 332 13.53 1.69 8.00
CA ALA A 332 12.28 1.80 8.75
C ALA A 332 12.60 2.33 10.18
N PRO A 333 12.30 3.60 10.52
CA PRO A 333 12.88 4.23 11.72
C PRO A 333 12.47 3.58 13.05
N TRP A 334 11.44 2.73 13.03
CA TRP A 334 10.93 2.01 14.21
C TRP A 334 11.57 0.64 14.44
N THR A 335 12.51 0.18 13.59
CA THR A 335 13.20 -1.12 13.77
C THR A 335 14.37 -1.05 14.76
N GLY A 336 14.42 -0.02 15.61
CA GLY A 336 15.49 0.22 16.57
C GLY A 336 15.57 -0.83 17.69
N GLY A 337 16.28 -1.92 17.43
CA GLY A 337 16.81 -2.86 18.43
C GLY A 337 18.17 -3.35 17.95
N GLY A 338 19.23 -3.06 18.71
CA GLY A 338 20.61 -3.36 18.36
C GLY A 338 20.82 -4.83 17.98
N GLY A 339 21.27 -5.07 16.75
CA GLY A 339 21.59 -6.38 16.22
C GLY A 339 22.79 -6.31 15.30
N SER A 340 23.89 -6.93 15.74
CA SER A 340 25.12 -7.15 14.98
C SER A 340 24.84 -7.84 13.63
N ALA A 341 25.68 -7.58 12.64
CA ALA A 341 25.62 -8.17 11.30
C ALA A 341 25.38 -9.71 11.35
N PRO A 342 24.53 -10.27 10.47
CA PRO A 342 24.24 -11.70 10.49
C PRO A 342 25.44 -12.52 9.98
N THR A 343 25.91 -13.44 10.82
CA THR A 343 26.78 -14.55 10.44
C THR A 343 25.96 -15.65 9.74
N MET A 344 26.52 -16.23 8.68
CA MET A 344 25.89 -17.32 7.90
C MET A 344 25.60 -18.55 8.77
N PRO A 345 24.41 -19.19 8.69
CA PRO A 345 24.20 -20.52 9.24
C PRO A 345 24.76 -21.59 8.29
N ARG A 346 25.68 -22.40 8.80
CA ARG A 346 26.22 -23.60 8.16
C ARG A 346 25.17 -24.72 8.28
N GLY A 347 24.93 -25.44 7.18
CA GLY A 347 23.82 -26.38 7.02
C GLY A 347 23.72 -27.51 8.05
N GLY A 348 22.48 -27.84 8.39
CA GLY A 348 22.07 -29.04 9.14
C GLY A 348 20.69 -29.48 8.65
N ALA A 349 20.49 -30.80 8.52
CA ALA A 349 19.31 -31.44 7.93
C ALA A 349 18.01 -31.20 8.74
N PRO A 350 16.82 -31.26 8.10
CA PRO A 350 15.56 -30.98 8.77
C PRO A 350 15.07 -32.16 9.62
N ASP A 351 14.70 -31.86 10.86
CA ASP A 351 14.02 -32.75 11.80
C ASP A 351 12.50 -32.66 11.57
N THR A 352 11.87 -33.78 11.20
CA THR A 352 10.44 -33.86 10.89
C THR A 352 9.64 -34.18 12.16
N GLY A 353 9.07 -33.15 12.77
CA GLY A 353 8.05 -33.31 13.82
C GLY A 353 6.74 -33.90 13.28
N PRO A 354 5.89 -34.48 14.15
CA PRO A 354 4.72 -35.25 13.74
C PRO A 354 3.63 -34.35 13.11
N PRO A 355 2.79 -34.90 12.21
CA PRO A 355 1.79 -34.12 11.47
C PRO A 355 0.63 -33.63 12.38
N PRO A 356 0.00 -32.48 12.06
CA PRO A 356 -1.11 -31.93 12.82
C PRO A 356 -2.46 -32.66 12.54
N PRO A 357 -3.43 -32.61 13.48
CA PRO A 357 -4.68 -33.35 13.39
C PRO A 357 -5.65 -32.80 12.34
N THR A 358 -6.49 -33.69 11.79
CA THR A 358 -7.32 -33.51 10.58
C THR A 358 -8.72 -32.90 10.81
N ALA A 359 -9.07 -32.47 12.02
CA ALA A 359 -10.34 -31.76 12.26
C ALA A 359 -10.37 -31.02 13.61
N PHE A 360 -10.92 -29.81 13.62
CA PHE A 360 -11.24 -29.05 14.83
C PHE A 360 -12.72 -29.24 15.21
N PRO A 361 -13.08 -29.55 16.47
CA PRO A 361 -14.48 -29.66 16.87
C PRO A 361 -15.15 -28.27 16.92
N ARG A 362 -16.31 -28.12 16.25
CA ARG A 362 -17.20 -26.97 16.41
C ARG A 362 -17.85 -26.98 17.80
N GLY A 363 -17.51 -26.02 18.65
CA GLY A 363 -18.22 -25.75 19.91
C GLY A 363 -19.50 -24.93 19.68
N LYS A 364 -20.59 -25.31 20.36
CA LYS A 364 -21.88 -24.58 20.39
C LYS A 364 -21.82 -23.41 21.40
N PRO A 365 -22.61 -22.33 21.20
CA PRO A 365 -22.55 -21.14 22.05
C PRO A 365 -23.39 -21.25 23.32
N GLY A 366 -22.88 -20.69 24.42
CA GLY A 366 -23.65 -20.31 25.61
C GLY A 366 -23.49 -21.22 26.83
N THR A 367 -22.70 -20.79 27.81
CA THR A 367 -23.06 -20.60 29.23
C THR A 367 -21.84 -20.07 30.00
N ALA A 368 -22.05 -18.99 30.75
CA ALA A 368 -21.05 -18.36 31.60
C ALA A 368 -20.78 -19.16 32.90
N SER A 369 -19.67 -18.77 33.55
CA SER A 369 -19.27 -18.97 34.96
C SER A 369 -18.24 -20.07 35.29
N ASN A 370 -17.19 -19.61 35.99
CA ASN A 370 -16.20 -20.31 36.82
C ASN A 370 -15.09 -21.08 36.04
N GLN A 371 -13.78 -20.91 36.28
CA GLN A 371 -13.04 -20.59 37.51
C GLN A 371 -11.74 -19.82 37.18
N PHE A 372 -11.48 -18.77 37.95
CA PHE A 372 -10.13 -18.20 38.08
C PHE A 372 -9.29 -19.12 38.96
N ALA A 373 -8.21 -19.68 38.44
CA ALA A 373 -7.13 -20.25 39.22
C ALA A 373 -5.81 -19.64 38.73
N VAL A 374 -5.35 -18.62 39.46
CA VAL A 374 -4.04 -18.00 39.29
C VAL A 374 -2.99 -18.95 39.88
N THR A 375 -2.28 -19.69 39.02
CA THR A 375 -1.09 -20.42 39.42
C THR A 375 0.10 -19.46 39.44
N LYS A 376 0.50 -19.03 40.64
CA LYS A 376 1.71 -18.24 40.89
C LYS A 376 2.95 -19.14 40.70
N ALA A 377 3.93 -18.69 39.92
CA ALA A 377 5.17 -19.44 39.66
C ALA A 377 6.17 -19.38 40.84
N PRO A 378 7.04 -20.38 41.03
CA PRO A 378 7.63 -20.73 42.34
C PRO A 378 8.92 -19.99 42.74
N TRP A 379 9.22 -18.80 42.21
CA TRP A 379 10.54 -18.16 42.44
C TRP A 379 10.53 -16.68 42.84
N ALA A 380 9.38 -16.13 43.24
CA ALA A 380 9.36 -14.82 43.89
C ALA A 380 9.63 -14.97 45.40
N LYS A 381 10.81 -14.54 45.85
CA LYS A 381 11.08 -14.25 47.27
C LYS A 381 10.85 -12.75 47.51
N ASP A 382 10.02 -12.50 48.52
CA ASP A 382 9.71 -11.30 49.32
C ASP A 382 9.79 -9.91 48.68
#